data_AF-G2ZJ96-F1
#
_entry.id   AF-G2ZJ96-F1
#
_cell.length_a   1.000
_cell.length_b   1.000
_cell.length_c   1.000
_cell.angle_alpha   90.00
_cell.angle_beta   90.00
_cell.angle_gamma   90.00
#
_symmetry.space_group_name_H-M   'P 1'
#
loop_
_entity.id
_entity.type
_entity.pdbx_description
1 polymer ?
#
loop_
_entity_poly.entity_id
_entity_poly.type
_entity_poly.pdbx_seq_one_letter_code
_entity_poly.pdbx_strand_id
1 'polypeptide(L)' 'MQAIQPSATQARPWWREPWPWLLMAGPFVVMIGCGATIWLAATHPDPVIQDNVVRRGLVVEKAVSVPAHAVHGAAQ' A
#
# COMPACT_ATOMS: atom_id res chain seq x y z
N MET A 1 3.29 -37.48 53.79
CA MET A 1 2.58 -37.53 52.48
C MET A 1 1.66 -36.31 52.41
N GLN A 2 2.20 -35.14 52.10
CA GLN A 2 1.36 -33.95 51.87
C GLN A 2 0.89 -34.02 50.42
N ALA A 3 -0.42 -34.22 50.24
CA ALA A 3 -1.06 -34.14 48.94
C ALA A 3 -0.79 -32.74 48.36
N ILE A 4 -0.19 -32.68 47.17
CA ILE A 4 -0.31 -31.51 46.31
C ILE A 4 -1.81 -31.31 46.11
N GLN A 5 -2.39 -30.35 46.83
CA GLN A 5 -3.72 -29.86 46.55
C GLN A 5 -3.53 -28.83 45.44
N PRO A 6 -4.00 -29.08 44.19
CA PRO A 6 -4.05 -28.01 43.21
C PRO A 6 -5.07 -27.01 43.74
N SER A 7 -4.57 -25.93 44.33
CA SER A 7 -5.38 -24.75 44.63
C SER A 7 -6.03 -24.33 43.33
N ALA A 8 -7.31 -24.64 43.17
CA ALA A 8 -8.13 -24.17 42.06
C ALA A 8 -8.29 -22.67 42.25
N THR A 9 -7.25 -21.92 41.86
CA THR A 9 -7.25 -20.48 41.79
C THR A 9 -8.38 -20.12 40.87
N GLN A 10 -9.49 -19.62 41.43
CA GLN A 10 -10.65 -19.09 40.72
C GLN A 10 -10.12 -18.18 39.61
N ALA A 11 -10.02 -18.71 38.39
CA ALA A 11 -9.36 -18.03 37.29
C ALA A 11 -10.18 -16.79 37.01
N ARG A 12 -9.62 -15.63 37.36
CA ARG A 12 -10.25 -14.36 37.05
C ARG A 12 -10.49 -14.33 35.54
N PRO A 13 -11.66 -13.87 35.10
CA PRO A 13 -12.00 -13.90 33.70
C PRO A 13 -11.01 -13.06 32.89
N TRP A 14 -10.23 -13.75 32.06
CA TRP A 14 -9.09 -13.24 31.28
C TRP A 14 -9.42 -12.02 30.41
N TRP A 15 -10.68 -11.84 30.03
CA TRP A 15 -11.16 -10.70 29.25
C TRP A 15 -11.20 -9.37 30.02
N ARG A 16 -11.03 -9.41 31.36
CA ARG A 16 -11.01 -8.22 32.22
C ARG A 16 -9.62 -7.60 32.35
N GLU A 17 -8.56 -8.37 32.11
CA GLU A 17 -7.22 -7.82 32.10
C GLU A 17 -6.95 -7.08 30.76
N PRO A 18 -6.21 -5.95 30.76
CA PRO A 18 -5.95 -5.16 29.54
C PRO A 18 -4.95 -5.83 28.59
N TRP A 19 -4.22 -6.85 29.04
CA TRP A 19 -3.17 -7.54 28.28
C TRP A 19 -3.66 -8.22 27.00
N PRO A 20 -4.74 -9.04 27.01
CA PRO A 20 -5.32 -9.62 25.80
C PRO A 20 -5.82 -8.58 24.78
N TRP A 21 -6.38 -7.46 25.26
CA TRP A 21 -6.84 -6.39 24.38
C TRP A 21 -5.69 -5.70 23.65
N LEU A 22 -4.56 -5.49 24.32
CA LEU A 22 -3.36 -4.93 23.69
C LEU A 22 -2.78 -5.86 22.61
N LEU A 23 -2.78 -7.17 22.86
CA LEU A 23 -2.37 -8.18 21.87
C LEU A 23 -3.32 -8.23 20.67
N MET A 24 -4.63 -8.15 20.89
CA MET A 24 -5.63 -8.12 19.82
C MET A 24 -5.65 -6.80 19.03
N ALA A 25 -5.19 -5.69 19.63
CA ALA A 25 -5.16 -4.39 18.98
C ALA A 25 -4.24 -4.37 17.75
N GLY A 26 -3.10 -5.08 17.77
CA GLY A 26 -2.18 -5.14 16.64
C GLY A 26 -2.84 -5.55 15.31
N PRO A 27 -3.41 -6.77 15.19
CA PRO A 27 -4.08 -7.20 13.98
C PRO A 27 -5.33 -6.37 13.66
N PHE A 28 -6.06 -5.89 14.68
CA PHE A 28 -7.25 -5.06 14.46
C PHE A 28 -6.91 -3.71 13.82
N VAL A 29 -5.83 -3.06 14.28
CA VAL A 29 -5.34 -1.80 13.71
C VAL A 29 -4.91 -2.00 12.25
N VAL A 30 -4.23 -3.12 11.93
CA VAL A 30 -3.83 -3.42 10.55
C VAL A 30 -5.03 -3.61 9.63
N MET A 31 -6.07 -4.35 10.07
CA MET A 31 -7.30 -4.52 9.30
C MET A 31 -7.98 -3.18 9.01
N ILE A 32 -8.08 -2.30 10.01
CA ILE A 32 -8.65 -0.95 9.84
C ILE A 32 -7.79 -0.11 8.89
N GLY A 33 -6.46 -0.11 9.06
CA GLY A 33 -5.55 0.67 8.21
C GLY A 33 -5.59 0.22 6.74
N CYS A 34 -5.65 -1.09 6.49
CA CYS A 34 -5.81 -1.64 5.15
C CYS A 34 -7.15 -1.23 4.54
N GLY A 35 -8.25 -1.42 5.28
CA GLY A 35 -9.60 -1.03 4.83
C GLY A 35 -9.70 0.47 4.54
N ALA A 36 -9.15 1.31 5.41
CA ALA A 36 -9.14 2.76 5.24
C ALA A 36 -8.36 3.19 3.99
N THR A 37 -7.18 2.59 3.75
CA THR A 37 -6.37 2.87 2.54
C THR A 37 -7.14 2.52 1.26
N ILE A 38 -7.75 1.33 1.22
CA ILE A 38 -8.53 0.87 0.07
C ILE A 38 -9.75 1.78 -0.15
N TRP A 39 -10.45 2.12 0.94
CA TRP A 39 -11.62 3.01 0.86
C TRP A 39 -11.24 4.41 0.37
N LEU A 40 -10.11 4.95 0.84
CA LEU A 40 -9.61 6.23 0.40
C LEU A 40 -9.24 6.21 -1.09
N ALA A 41 -8.53 5.16 -1.54
CA ALA A 41 -8.17 4.97 -2.94
C ALA A 41 -9.39 4.78 -3.85
N ALA A 42 -10.44 4.11 -3.37
CA ALA A 42 -11.68 3.93 -4.11
C ALA A 42 -12.51 5.21 -4.19
N THR A 43 -12.50 6.02 -3.14
CA THR A 43 -13.31 7.25 -3.03
C THR A 43 -12.63 8.46 -3.68
N HIS A 44 -11.29 8.50 -3.64
CA HIS A 44 -10.47 9.53 -4.27
C HIS A 44 -9.58 8.82 -5.28
N PRO A 45 -10.09 8.51 -6.48
CA PRO A 45 -9.23 8.07 -7.56
C PRO A 45 -8.24 9.20 -7.81
N ASP A 46 -6.99 9.00 -7.39
CA ASP A 46 -5.88 9.88 -7.71
C ASP A 46 -5.92 10.02 -9.24
N PRO A 47 -6.20 11.23 -9.79
CA PRO A 47 -6.30 11.39 -11.22
C PRO A 47 -4.99 10.91 -11.79
N VAL A 48 -5.05 9.78 -12.51
CA VAL A 48 -3.92 9.18 -13.18
C VAL A 48 -3.25 10.32 -13.92
N ILE A 49 -2.08 10.76 -13.47
CA ILE A 49 -1.28 11.70 -14.23
C ILE A 49 -1.12 11.00 -15.57
N GLN A 50 -1.81 11.54 -16.57
CA GLN A 50 -1.76 11.14 -17.98
C GLN A 50 -0.40 11.52 -18.54
N ASP A 51 0.69 11.20 -17.83
CA ASP A 51 2.01 11.25 -18.39
C ASP A 51 2.17 9.96 -19.14
N ASN A 52 1.58 9.86 -20.33
CA ASN A 52 2.24 9.47 -21.58
C ASN A 52 3.14 8.22 -21.58
N VAL A 53 3.07 7.39 -20.55
CA VAL A 53 3.90 6.23 -20.29
C VAL A 53 3.00 5.03 -20.52
N VAL A 54 2.46 4.98 -21.73
CA VAL A 54 2.42 3.70 -22.42
C VAL A 54 3.88 3.28 -22.49
N ARG A 55 4.32 2.48 -21.52
CA ARG A 55 5.53 1.68 -21.65
C ARG A 55 5.27 0.69 -22.78
N ARG A 56 5.42 1.16 -24.02
CA ARG A 56 5.78 0.29 -25.13
C ARG A 56 7.18 -0.18 -24.78
N GLY A 57 7.31 -1.45 -24.40
CA GLY A 57 8.59 -2.02 -24.05
C GLY A 57 9.62 -1.69 -25.14
N LEU A 58 10.75 -1.10 -24.73
CA LEU A 58 11.92 -0.73 -25.53
C LEU A 58 11.69 0.36 -26.59
N VAL A 59 12.58 1.35 -26.57
CA VAL A 59 12.72 2.49 -27.52
C VAL A 59 11.81 3.69 -27.21
N VAL A 60 12.34 4.59 -26.38
CA VAL A 60 12.01 6.02 -26.44
C VAL A 60 12.72 6.57 -27.67
N GLU A 61 12.10 6.46 -28.85
CA GLU A 61 12.57 7.21 -30.02
C GLU A 61 12.22 8.67 -29.78
N LYS A 62 13.20 9.44 -29.27
CA LYS A 62 13.19 10.89 -29.47
C LYS A 62 13.06 11.06 -30.97
N ALA A 63 11.91 11.54 -31.44
CA ALA A 63 11.81 12.04 -32.80
C ALA A 63 12.93 13.06 -32.93
N VAL A 64 14.00 12.65 -33.62
CA VAL A 64 14.99 13.56 -34.12
C VAL A 64 14.17 14.57 -34.91
N SER A 65 14.02 15.76 -34.35
CA SER A 65 13.58 16.91 -35.09
C SER A 65 14.67 17.12 -36.13
N VAL A 66 14.57 16.45 -37.27
CA VAL A 66 15.23 16.89 -38.49
C VAL A 66 14.52 18.21 -38.77
N PRO A 67 15.15 19.35 -38.49
CA PRO A 67 14.49 20.59 -38.75
C PRO A 67 14.41 20.70 -40.27
N ALA A 68 13.20 20.85 -40.79
CA ALA A 68 12.90 20.95 -42.21
C ALA A 68 13.50 22.20 -42.90
N HIS A 69 14.52 22.83 -42.31
CA HIS A 69 15.25 23.96 -42.88
C HIS A 69 16.45 23.54 -43.74
N ALA A 70 16.80 22.24 -43.82
CA ALA A 70 17.94 21.77 -44.61
C ALA A 70 17.63 21.40 -46.07
N VAL A 71 16.37 21.53 -46.53
CA VAL A 71 15.96 21.09 -47.88
C VAL A 71 15.73 22.26 -48.88
N HIS A 72 15.96 23.52 -48.49
CA HIS A 72 15.72 24.69 -49.35
C HIS A 72 16.95 25.54 -49.73
N GLY A 73 18.18 24.99 -49.73
CA GLY A 73 19.40 25.81 -49.96
C GLY A 73 20.47 25.25 -50.89
N ALA A 74 20.25 24.12 -51.59
CA ALA A 74 21.27 23.52 -52.47
C ALA A 74 20.98 23.64 -53.97
N ALA A 75 20.00 24.46 -54.36
CA ALA A 75 19.70 24.74 -55.75
C ALA A 75 19.24 26.19 -55.92
N GLN A 76 20.19 27.14 -55.79
CA GLN A 76 20.22 28.42 -56.50
C GLN A 76 21.60 29.06 -56.37
#